data_AF-A0A7X8M9U1-F1
#
_entry.id   AF-A0A7X8M9U1-F1
#
_cell.length_a   1.000
_cell.length_b   1.000
_cell.length_c   1.000
_cell.angle_alpha   90.00
_cell.angle_beta   90.00
_cell.angle_gamma   90.00
#
_symmetry.space_group_name_H-M   'P 1'
#
loop_
_entity.id
_entity.type
_entity.pdbx_description
1 polymer ?
#
loop_
_entity_poly.entity_id
_entity_poly.type
_entity_poly.pdbx_seq_one_letter_code
_entity_poly.pdbx_strand_id
1 'polypeptide(L)' 'EVSDKGIGIAVEEQNRIFEKFYRCEDSLVQTTRGTGLGLPLVKHIMEIHNGRIQVSSEPGQGTTLRLLFPVKKQG' A
#
# COMPACT_ATOMS: atom_id res chain seq x y z
N GLU A 1 -6.13 -9.90 -3.96
CA GLU A 1 -6.27 -8.63 -3.20
C GLU A 1 -6.10 -8.93 -1.72
N VAL A 2 -5.85 -7.90 -0.91
CA VAL A 2 -5.73 -7.99 0.55
C VAL A 2 -6.54 -6.86 1.16
N SER A 3 -7.38 -7.15 2.15
CA SER A 3 -8.26 -6.18 2.82
C SER A 3 -8.16 -6.29 4.34
N ASP A 4 -8.20 -5.15 5.02
CA ASP A 4 -8.27 -5.03 6.47
C ASP A 4 -9.44 -4.14 6.90
N LYS A 5 -9.71 -4.11 8.22
CA LYS A 5 -10.72 -3.25 8.87
C LYS A 5 -10.07 -2.26 9.86
N GLY A 6 -8.83 -1.86 9.58
CA GLY A 6 -8.06 -0.95 10.41
C GLY A 6 -8.49 0.51 10.25
N ILE A 7 -7.59 1.42 10.62
CA ILE A 7 -7.85 2.87 10.63
C ILE A 7 -8.06 3.50 9.25
N GLY A 8 -7.73 2.80 8.16
CA GLY A 8 -7.75 3.37 6.81
C GLY A 8 -6.63 4.38 6.56
N ILE A 9 -6.63 4.98 5.37
CA ILE A 9 -5.58 5.89 4.87
C ILE A 9 -6.25 7.05 4.15
N ALA A 10 -5.96 8.28 4.59
CA ALA A 10 -6.44 9.50 3.94
C ALA A 10 -5.94 9.61 2.50
N VAL A 11 -6.74 10.19 1.60
CA VAL A 11 -6.47 10.17 0.14
C VAL A 11 -5.14 10.83 -0.21
N GLU A 12 -4.81 11.92 0.47
CA GLU A 12 -3.57 12.68 0.37
C GLU A 12 -2.33 11.86 0.78
N GLU A 13 -2.51 10.87 1.64
CA GLU A 13 -1.45 10.00 2.16
C GLU A 13 -1.23 8.76 1.28
N GLN A 14 -2.22 8.35 0.50
CA GLN A 14 -2.21 7.08 -0.26
C GLN A 14 -1.06 6.97 -1.28
N ASN A 15 -0.53 8.09 -1.77
CA ASN A 15 0.65 8.08 -2.63
C ASN A 15 1.95 7.96 -1.82
N ARG A 16 1.98 8.58 -0.64
CA ARG A 16 3.16 8.71 0.23
C ARG A 16 3.48 7.40 0.95
N ILE A 17 2.51 6.52 1.18
CA ILE A 17 2.73 5.20 1.81
C ILE A 17 3.73 4.29 1.06
N PHE A 18 4.04 4.61 -0.20
CA PHE A 18 5.05 3.91 -0.99
C PHE A 18 6.43 4.57 -0.96
N GLU A 19 6.60 5.68 -0.26
CA GLU A 19 7.89 6.32 -0.04
C GLU A 19 8.69 5.60 1.05
N LYS A 20 10.01 5.49 0.86
CA LYS A 20 10.88 4.81 1.83
C LYS A 20 10.87 5.56 3.16
N PHE A 21 10.70 4.80 4.24
CA PHE A 21 10.66 5.30 5.62
C PHE A 21 9.43 6.14 5.95
N TYR A 22 8.49 6.28 5.02
CA TYR A 22 7.26 7.00 5.26
C TYR A 22 6.35 6.25 6.23
N ARG A 23 5.75 6.99 7.17
CA ARG A 23 4.77 6.51 8.13
C ARG A 23 3.77 7.62 8.38
N CYS A 24 2.47 7.31 8.27
CA CYS A 24 1.41 8.29 8.50
C CYS A 24 1.48 8.87 9.92
N GLU A 25 1.07 10.12 10.05
CA GLU A 25 1.05 10.88 11.32
C GLU A 25 -0.16 10.53 12.20
N ASP A 26 -0.50 9.23 12.30
CA ASP A 26 -1.53 8.74 13.20
C ASP A 26 -0.88 8.18 14.48
N SER A 27 -1.44 8.52 15.65
CA SER A 27 -0.90 8.10 16.95
C SER A 27 -0.84 6.58 17.13
N LEU A 28 -1.78 5.84 16.53
CA LEU A 28 -1.81 4.38 16.50
C LEU A 28 -0.70 3.82 15.59
N VAL A 29 -0.44 4.49 14.47
CA VAL A 29 0.64 4.11 13.54
C VAL A 29 1.99 4.36 14.18
N GLN A 30 2.18 5.49 14.86
CA GLN A 30 3.46 5.87 15.49
C GLN A 30 3.84 4.95 16.66
N THR A 31 2.85 4.49 17.45
CA THR A 31 3.05 3.56 18.55
C THR A 31 3.35 2.12 18.10
N THR A 32 2.94 1.77 16.88
CA THR A 32 3.25 0.47 16.29
C THR A 32 4.71 0.42 15.81
N ARG A 33 5.45 -0.67 16.07
CA ARG A 33 6.83 -0.80 15.61
C ARG A 33 6.87 -1.04 14.09
N GLY A 34 7.60 -0.19 13.34
CA GLY A 34 7.78 -0.38 11.90
C GLY A 34 8.74 0.64 11.28
N THR A 35 9.48 0.22 10.24
CA THR A 35 10.48 1.07 9.56
C THR A 35 9.95 1.82 8.34
N GLY A 36 8.71 1.53 7.90
CA GLY A 36 8.15 2.11 6.68
C GLY A 36 8.81 1.60 5.39
N LEU A 37 9.34 0.37 5.38
CA LEU A 37 10.01 -0.22 4.21
C LEU A 37 9.17 -1.26 3.45
N GLY A 38 8.09 -1.76 4.05
CA GLY A 38 7.28 -2.84 3.46
C GLY A 38 6.63 -2.46 2.13
N LEU A 39 5.80 -1.42 2.11
CA LEU A 39 5.11 -0.97 0.89
C LEU A 39 6.06 -0.43 -0.20
N PRO A 40 7.14 0.31 0.12
CA PRO A 40 8.16 0.65 -0.87
C PRO A 40 8.77 -0.58 -1.56
N LEU A 41 9.03 -1.66 -0.82
CA LEU A 41 9.54 -2.91 -1.39
C LEU A 41 8.51 -3.56 -2.31
N VAL A 42 7.24 -3.60 -1.89
CA VAL A 42 6.14 -4.12 -2.71
C VAL A 42 6.02 -3.32 -4.01
N LYS A 43 6.07 -1.99 -3.97
CA LYS A 43 6.07 -1.13 -5.16
C LYS A 43 7.21 -1.50 -6.11
N HIS A 44 8.43 -1.61 -5.58
CA HIS A 44 9.59 -1.97 -6.40
C HIS A 44 9.47 -3.35 -7.05
N ILE A 45 9.02 -4.36 -6.30
CA ILE A 45 8.80 -5.71 -6.83
C ILE A 45 7.74 -5.68 -7.94
N MET A 46 6.65 -4.95 -7.75
CA MET A 46 5.59 -4.83 -8.74
C MET A 46 6.06 -4.13 -10.02
N GLU A 47 6.88 -3.08 -9.90
CA GLU A 47 7.48 -2.39 -11.04
C GLU A 47 8.36 -3.34 -11.88
N ILE A 48 9.19 -4.17 -11.23
CA ILE A 48 10.02 -5.19 -11.92
C ILE A 48 9.16 -6.21 -12.68
N HIS A 49 7.96 -6.51 -12.18
CA HIS A 49 7.03 -7.44 -12.82
C HIS A 49 6.08 -6.77 -13.82
N ASN A 50 6.32 -5.50 -14.16
CA ASN A 50 5.43 -4.66 -14.98
C ASN A 50 3.98 -4.64 -14.48
N GLY A 51 3.81 -4.82 -13.16
CA GLY A 51 2.54 -4.84 -12.48
C GLY A 51 2.13 -3.44 -12.00
N ARG A 52 0.93 -3.36 -11.43
CA ARG A 52 0.37 -2.14 -10.85
C ARG A 52 -0.19 -2.43 -9.47
N ILE A 53 -0.16 -1.43 -8.59
CA ILE A 53 -0.79 -1.47 -7.28
C ILE A 53 -1.99 -0.53 -7.30
N GLN A 54 -3.14 -1.00 -6.82
CA GLN A 54 -4.30 -0.15 -6.53
C GLN A 54 -4.55 -0.15 -5.03
N VAL A 55 -4.82 1.06 -4.52
CA VAL A 55 -5.21 1.30 -3.13
C VAL A 55 -6.67 1.75 -3.14
N SER A 56 -7.47 1.15 -2.27
CA SER A 56 -8.83 1.60 -1.95
C SER A 56 -8.92 1.66 -0.44
N SER A 57 -8.96 2.87 0.11
CA SER A 57 -8.93 3.09 1.56
C SER A 57 -9.74 4.32 1.90
N GLU A 58 -10.39 4.26 3.06
CA GLU A 58 -11.12 5.38 3.64
C GLU A 58 -10.87 5.39 5.17
N PRO A 59 -10.60 6.57 5.77
CA PRO A 59 -10.41 6.67 7.21
C PRO A 59 -11.58 6.04 7.99
N GLY A 60 -11.25 5.17 8.94
CA GLY A 60 -12.21 4.43 9.78
C GLY A 60 -12.88 3.22 9.12
N GLN A 61 -12.69 2.99 7.82
CA GLN A 61 -13.29 1.85 7.11
C GLN A 61 -12.28 0.70 6.82
N GLY A 62 -10.98 1.00 6.90
CA GLY A 62 -9.90 0.06 6.59
C GLY A 62 -9.31 0.27 5.19
N THR A 63 -8.44 -0.65 4.78
CA THR A 63 -7.71 -0.56 3.51
C THR A 63 -7.84 -1.82 2.69
N THR A 64 -7.91 -1.67 1.37
CA THR A 64 -7.78 -2.75 0.40
C THR A 64 -6.65 -2.45 -0.59
N LEU A 65 -5.73 -3.38 -0.74
CA LEU A 65 -4.63 -3.35 -1.70
C LEU A 65 -4.81 -4.43 -2.77
N ARG A 66 -4.70 -4.05 -4.04
CA ARG A 66 -4.75 -4.97 -5.18
C ARG A 66 -3.45 -4.91 -5.97
N LEU A 67 -2.86 -6.08 -6.21
CA LEU A 67 -1.70 -6.26 -7.08
C LEU A 67 -2.19 -6.78 -8.44
N LEU A 68 -1.99 -6.00 -9.50
CA LEU A 68 -2.39 -6.35 -10.86
C LEU A 68 -1.13 -6.72 -11.65
N PHE A 69 -1.13 -7.91 -12.24
CA PHE A 69 -0.03 -8.39 -13.08
C PHE A 69 -0.45 -8.40 -14.55
N PRO A 70 0.47 -8.13 -15.48
CA PRO A 70 0.17 -8.23 -16.90
C PRO A 70 -0.12 -9.68 -17.27
N VAL A 71 -1.21 -9.91 -18.01
CA VAL A 71 -1.54 -11.23 -18.55
C VAL A 71 -0.64 -11.48 -19.75
N LYS A 72 0.25 -12.48 -19.68
CA LYS A 72 0.90 -12.99 -20.90
C LYS A 72 -0.19 -13.61 -21.78
N LYS A 73 -0.41 -13.05 -22.97
CA LYS A 73 -1.12 -13.78 -24.01
C LYS A 73 -0.30 -15.04 -24.31
N GLN A 74 -0.85 -16.21 -24.02
CA GLN A 74 -0.34 -17.45 -24.59
C GLN A 74 -0.60 -17.36 -26.10
N GLY A 75 0.48 -17.34 -26.87
CA GLY A 75 0.43 -17.49 -28.33
C GLY A 75 0.32 -18.95 -28.71
#